data_AF-A0A5C9BWE8-F1
#
_entry.id   AF-A0A5C9BWE8-F1
#
_cell.length_a   1.000
_cell.length_b   1.000
_cell.length_c   1.000
_cell.angle_alpha   90.00
_cell.angle_beta   90.00
_cell.angle_gamma   90.00
#
_symmetry.space_group_name_H-M   'P 1'
#
loop_
_entity.id
_entity.type
_entity.pdbx_description
1 polymer ?
#
loop_
_entity_poly.entity_id
_entity_poly.type
_entity_poly.pdbx_seq_one_letter_code
_entity_poly.pdbx_strand_id
1 'polypeptide(L)'
;MKWFIEEISRLVEQLKRWQTWLIIGLITLFAGFAFLVGGFAFRTDGILLYLNRTAGACRELNNGIIIFMFCGMIFFMLTALLTLGEFQRYFQFKQRAAHYQASRALYWGIGWAVTAISISIAALVFFNRYCR
;
A
#
# COMPACT_ATOMS: atom_id res chain seq x y z
N MET A 1 20.92 14.30 23.99
CA MET A 1 19.55 13.85 24.37
C MET A 1 18.48 14.93 24.19
N LYS A 2 18.72 16.21 24.53
CA LYS A 2 17.74 17.29 24.29
C LYS A 2 17.28 17.41 22.83
N TRP A 3 18.18 17.19 21.88
CA TRP A 3 17.87 17.18 20.45
C TRP A 3 16.85 16.10 20.05
N PHE A 4 17.07 14.84 20.48
CA PHE A 4 16.10 13.75 20.25
C PHE A 4 14.73 14.03 20.87
N ILE A 5 14.69 14.64 22.05
CA ILE A 5 13.42 14.95 22.75
C ILE A 5 12.67 16.08 22.04
N GLU A 6 13.38 17.10 21.52
CA GLU A 6 12.75 18.15 20.69
C GLU A 6 12.25 17.63 19.35
N GLU A 7 12.96 16.69 18.74
CA GLU A 7 12.55 16.10 17.48
C GLU A 7 11.33 15.19 17.66
N ILE A 8 11.31 14.39 18.74
CA ILE A 8 10.15 13.62 19.15
C ILE A 8 8.98 14.54 19.52
N SER A 9 9.20 15.66 20.22
CA SER A 9 8.10 16.58 20.56
C SER A 9 7.49 17.26 19.33
N ARG A 10 8.32 17.65 18.33
CA ARG A 10 7.85 18.18 17.04
C ARG A 10 7.08 17.12 16.24
N LEU A 11 7.56 15.87 16.24
CA LEU A 11 6.86 14.74 15.63
C LEU A 11 5.52 14.45 16.35
N VAL A 12 5.47 14.59 17.67
CA VAL A 12 4.24 14.45 18.48
C VAL A 12 3.27 15.61 18.25
N GLU A 13 3.75 16.84 18.06
CA GLU A 13 2.92 17.98 17.65
C GLU A 13 2.38 17.82 16.23
N GLN A 14 3.15 17.21 15.33
CA GLN A 14 2.64 16.77 14.04
C GLN A 14 1.62 15.63 14.21
N LEU A 15 1.83 14.67 15.11
CA LEU A 15 0.91 13.57 15.40
C LEU A 15 -0.45 14.04 15.95
N LYS A 16 -0.46 15.16 16.69
CA LYS A 16 -1.68 15.81 17.18
C LYS A 16 -2.52 16.43 16.06
N ARG A 17 -1.92 16.65 14.89
CA ARG A 17 -2.60 17.16 13.69
C ARG A 17 -3.38 16.01 13.06
N TRP A 18 -4.69 16.18 12.88
CA TRP A 18 -5.60 15.18 12.28
C TRP A 18 -5.12 14.65 10.91
N GLN A 19 -4.30 15.46 10.22
CA GLN A 19 -3.65 15.14 8.95
C GLN A 19 -2.71 13.93 9.04
N THR A 20 -2.05 13.74 10.18
CA THR A 20 -1.07 12.67 10.40
C THR A 20 -1.76 11.33 10.65
N TRP A 21 -2.93 11.36 11.29
CA TRP A 21 -3.80 10.18 11.44
C TRP A 21 -4.31 9.65 10.10
N LEU A 22 -4.62 10.54 9.15
CA LEU A 22 -4.99 10.13 7.78
C LEU A 22 -3.84 9.41 7.07
N ILE A 23 -2.62 9.95 7.16
CA ILE A 23 -1.44 9.32 6.54
C ILE A 23 -1.15 7.97 7.18
N ILE A 24 -1.18 7.89 8.52
CA ILE A 24 -0.99 6.63 9.25
C ILE A 24 -2.06 5.62 8.85
N GLY A 25 -3.34 6.02 8.83
CA GLY A 25 -4.43 5.15 8.41
C GLY A 25 -4.24 4.62 6.98
N LEU A 26 -3.78 5.45 6.05
CA LEU A 26 -3.49 5.06 4.68
C LEU A 26 -2.32 4.06 4.58
N ILE A 27 -1.24 4.31 5.33
CA ILE A 27 -0.09 3.40 5.41
C ILE A 27 -0.53 2.05 5.99
N THR A 28 -1.30 2.06 7.09
CA THR A 28 -1.82 0.84 7.71
C THR A 28 -2.72 0.08 6.74
N LEU A 29 -3.57 0.77 5.98
CA LEU A 29 -4.42 0.17 4.96
C LEU A 29 -3.59 -0.53 3.87
N PHE A 30 -2.63 0.18 3.27
CA PHE A 30 -1.78 -0.39 2.21
C PHE A 30 -0.87 -1.51 2.72
N ALA A 31 -0.32 -1.37 3.93
CA ALA A 31 0.45 -2.42 4.59
C ALA A 31 -0.42 -3.65 4.87
N GLY A 32 -1.68 -3.45 5.28
CA GLY A 32 -2.65 -4.52 5.46
C GLY A 32 -2.94 -5.27 4.15
N PHE A 33 -3.16 -4.55 3.06
CA PHE A 33 -3.31 -5.17 1.73
C PHE A 33 -2.06 -5.93 1.31
N ALA A 34 -0.88 -5.35 1.47
CA ALA A 34 0.39 -6.01 1.18
C ALA A 34 0.58 -7.28 2.01
N PHE A 35 0.20 -7.26 3.30
CA PHE A 35 0.28 -8.42 4.18
C PHE A 35 -0.66 -9.54 3.73
N LEU A 36 -1.91 -9.21 3.36
CA LEU A 36 -2.86 -10.21 2.87
C LEU A 36 -2.39 -10.82 1.55
N VAL A 37 -2.04 -9.98 0.58
CA VAL A 37 -1.54 -10.42 -0.75
C VAL A 37 -0.27 -11.24 -0.61
N GLY A 38 0.69 -10.78 0.21
CA GLY A 38 1.93 -11.50 0.50
C GLY A 38 1.68 -12.83 1.19
N GLY A 39 0.76 -12.89 2.16
CA GLY A 39 0.36 -14.13 2.82
C GLY A 39 -0.20 -15.17 1.86
N PHE A 40 -0.99 -14.77 0.87
CA PHE A 40 -1.45 -15.66 -0.20
C PHE A 40 -0.32 -16.04 -1.15
N ALA A 41 0.55 -15.10 -1.53
CA ALA A 41 1.69 -15.37 -2.39
C ALA A 41 2.64 -16.42 -1.79
N PHE A 42 2.91 -16.36 -0.48
CA PHE A 42 3.73 -17.37 0.22
C PHE A 42 3.09 -18.76 0.26
N ARG A 43 1.76 -18.88 0.20
CA ARG A 43 1.08 -20.18 0.10
C ARG A 43 1.19 -20.79 -1.30
N THR A 44 1.38 -19.95 -2.31
CA THR A 44 1.53 -20.37 -3.71
C THR A 44 2.99 -20.55 -4.14
N ASP A 45 3.95 -20.21 -3.27
CA ASP A 45 5.37 -20.26 -3.59
C ASP A 45 5.87 -21.72 -3.60
N GLY A 46 6.40 -22.14 -4.75
CA GLY A 46 6.86 -23.51 -5.02
C GLY A 46 7.95 -23.98 -4.05
N ILE A 47 8.73 -23.07 -3.47
CA ILE A 47 9.77 -23.40 -2.48
C ILE A 47 9.15 -23.85 -1.14
N LEU A 48 8.07 -23.21 -0.70
CA LEU A 48 7.36 -23.56 0.55
C LEU A 48 6.49 -24.81 0.40
N LEU A 49 5.98 -25.07 -0.81
CA LEU A 49 5.38 -26.35 -1.18
C LEU A 49 6.42 -27.47 -1.22
N TYR A 50 7.59 -27.23 -1.83
CA TYR A 50 8.71 -28.19 -1.85
C TYR A 50 9.22 -28.53 -0.43
N LEU A 51 9.20 -27.54 0.48
CA LEU A 51 9.55 -27.73 1.90
C LEU A 51 8.43 -28.36 2.74
N ASN A 52 7.30 -28.78 2.14
CA ASN A 52 6.14 -29.39 2.81
C ASN A 52 5.59 -28.58 4.01
N ARG A 53 5.91 -27.28 4.07
CA ARG A 53 5.55 -26.37 5.17
C ARG A 53 4.15 -25.78 5.00
N THR A 54 3.57 -25.89 3.81
CA THR A 54 2.26 -25.34 3.50
C THR A 54 1.37 -26.42 2.85
N ALA A 55 0.35 -26.85 3.58
CA ALA A 55 -0.72 -27.69 3.05
C ALA A 55 -1.72 -26.81 2.29
N GLY A 56 -1.33 -26.29 1.12
CA GLY A 56 -2.15 -25.42 0.29
C GLY A 56 -2.56 -26.12 -0.99
N ALA A 57 -3.84 -26.46 -1.12
CA ALA A 57 -4.45 -27.04 -2.33
C ALA A 57 -4.58 -26.02 -3.49
N CYS A 58 -3.54 -25.23 -3.77
CA CYS A 58 -3.54 -24.27 -4.87
C CYS A 58 -3.03 -24.93 -6.15
N ARG A 59 -3.66 -24.61 -7.28
CA ARG A 59 -3.26 -25.12 -8.61
C ARG A 59 -1.88 -24.55 -9.00
N GLU A 60 -1.05 -25.33 -9.71
CA GLU A 60 0.26 -24.85 -10.17
C GLU A 60 0.14 -23.54 -10.97
N LEU A 61 0.97 -22.55 -10.61
CA LEU A 61 1.02 -21.28 -11.30
C LEU A 61 1.84 -21.40 -12.58
N ASN A 62 1.25 -20.98 -13.70
CA ASN A 62 1.97 -20.83 -14.96
C ASN A 62 2.92 -19.61 -14.88
N ASN A 63 4.08 -19.68 -15.55
CA ASN A 63 5.06 -18.60 -15.64
C ASN A 63 4.44 -17.25 -16.01
N GLY A 64 3.46 -17.23 -16.93
CA GLY A 64 2.76 -15.99 -17.31
C GLY A 64 1.96 -15.35 -16.17
N ILE A 65 1.37 -16.16 -15.29
CA ILE A 65 0.61 -15.69 -14.13
C ILE A 65 1.55 -15.11 -13.08
N ILE A 66 2.69 -15.78 -12.84
CA ILE A 66 3.72 -15.30 -11.92
C ILE A 66 4.21 -13.91 -12.36
N ILE A 67 4.52 -13.73 -13.64
CA ILE A 67 4.94 -12.44 -14.19
C ILE A 67 3.85 -11.38 -14.02
N PHE A 68 2.59 -11.72 -14.31
CA PHE A 68 1.47 -10.78 -14.14
C PHE A 68 1.31 -10.33 -12.68
N MET A 69 1.38 -11.25 -11.72
CA MET A 69 1.29 -10.93 -10.29
C MET A 69 2.48 -10.12 -9.80
N PHE A 70 3.69 -10.44 -10.28
CA PHE A 70 4.90 -9.68 -9.96
C PHE A 70 4.80 -8.23 -10.47
N CYS A 71 4.39 -8.03 -11.71
CA CYS A 71 4.10 -6.70 -12.25
C CYS A 71 3.02 -6.00 -11.43
N GLY A 72 1.94 -6.69 -11.06
CA GLY A 72 0.88 -6.14 -10.21
C GLY A 72 1.39 -5.62 -8.86
N MET A 73 2.31 -6.35 -8.22
CA MET A 73 2.93 -5.91 -6.95
C MET A 73 3.78 -4.65 -7.12
N ILE A 74 4.54 -4.54 -8.22
CA ILE A 74 5.32 -3.32 -8.53
C ILE A 74 4.37 -2.13 -8.74
N PHE A 75 3.33 -2.30 -9.55
CA PHE A 75 2.35 -1.24 -9.79
C PHE A 75 1.60 -0.84 -8.51
N PHE A 76 1.26 -1.81 -7.65
CA PHE A 76 0.69 -1.54 -6.34
C PHE A 76 1.63 -0.67 -5.48
N MET A 77 2.92 -1.04 -5.39
CA MET A 77 3.90 -0.28 -4.62
C MET A 77 4.06 1.15 -5.16
N LEU A 78 4.20 1.31 -6.48
CA LEU A 78 4.34 2.62 -7.12
C LEU A 78 3.10 3.50 -6.89
N THR A 79 1.89 2.94 -7.07
CA THR A 79 0.63 3.68 -6.87
C THR A 79 0.42 4.04 -5.39
N ALA A 80 0.79 3.17 -4.45
CA ALA A 80 0.77 3.49 -3.02
C ALA A 80 1.74 4.63 -2.66
N LEU A 81 2.97 4.61 -3.19
CA LEU A 81 3.96 5.67 -2.98
C LEU A 81 3.51 7.00 -3.59
N LEU A 82 2.97 6.99 -4.82
CA LEU A 82 2.43 8.18 -5.47
C LEU A 82 1.26 8.76 -4.68
N THR A 83 0.38 7.90 -4.15
CA THR A 83 -0.71 8.31 -3.29
C THR A 83 -0.18 9.06 -2.06
N LEU A 84 0.78 8.48 -1.34
CA LEU A 84 1.39 9.10 -0.16
C LEU A 84 2.05 10.45 -0.51
N GLY A 85 2.78 10.51 -1.63
CA GLY A 85 3.42 11.74 -2.11
C GLY A 85 2.41 12.85 -2.43
N GLU A 86 1.31 12.54 -3.12
CA GLU A 86 0.27 13.51 -3.43
C GLU A 86 -0.50 13.99 -2.19
N PHE A 87 -0.73 13.12 -1.20
CA PHE A 87 -1.29 13.52 0.08
C PHE A 87 -0.37 14.44 0.88
N GLN A 88 0.95 14.19 0.89
CA GLN A 88 1.91 15.12 1.48
C GLN A 88 1.90 16.47 0.76
N ARG A 89 1.86 16.46 -0.58
CA ARG A 89 1.81 17.68 -1.41
C ARG A 89 0.52 18.48 -1.18
N TYR A 90 -0.62 17.81 -1.00
CA TYR A 90 -1.89 18.42 -0.62
C TYR A 90 -1.76 19.23 0.68
N PHE A 91 -1.15 18.65 1.72
CA PHE A 91 -1.01 19.35 3.00
C PHE A 91 -0.05 20.53 2.92
N GLN A 92 1.03 20.44 2.14
CA GLN A 92 1.92 21.57 1.89
C GLN A 92 1.20 22.73 1.18
N PHE A 93 0.41 22.44 0.14
CA PHE A 93 -0.35 23.48 -0.57
C PHE A 93 -1.48 24.07 0.29
N LYS A 94 -2.10 23.27 1.16
CA LYS A 94 -3.10 23.73 2.11
C LYS A 94 -2.51 24.69 3.14
N GLN A 95 -1.27 24.45 3.61
CA GLN A 95 -0.56 25.38 4.51
C GLN A 95 -0.19 26.70 3.81
N ARG A 96 0.10 26.67 2.51
CA ARG A 96 0.43 27.86 1.70
C ARG A 96 -0.78 28.60 1.14
N ALA A 97 -2.01 28.25 1.57
CA ALA A 97 -3.28 28.81 1.07
C ALA A 97 -3.47 28.71 -0.47
N ALA A 98 -2.75 27.80 -1.14
CA ALA A 98 -2.84 27.58 -2.58
C ALA A 98 -4.00 26.62 -2.93
N HIS A 99 -5.24 27.09 -2.80
CA HIS A 99 -6.46 26.27 -2.88
C HIS A 99 -6.60 25.46 -4.18
N TYR A 100 -6.28 26.04 -5.35
CA TYR A 100 -6.43 25.35 -6.64
C TYR A 100 -5.46 24.18 -6.80
N GLN A 101 -4.19 24.38 -6.41
CA GLN A 101 -3.17 23.34 -6.49
C GLN A 101 -3.40 22.24 -5.44
N ALA A 102 -3.94 22.59 -4.27
CA ALA A 102 -4.34 21.62 -3.26
C ALA A 102 -5.44 20.68 -3.79
N SER A 103 -6.53 21.21 -4.35
CA SER A 103 -7.62 20.37 -4.88
C SER A 103 -7.14 19.40 -5.96
N ARG A 104 -6.25 19.85 -6.86
CA ARG A 104 -5.69 18.99 -7.92
C ARG A 104 -4.83 17.86 -7.35
N ALA A 105 -3.97 18.15 -6.37
CA ALA A 105 -3.18 17.12 -5.68
C ALA A 105 -4.08 16.08 -4.98
N LEU A 106 -5.20 16.52 -4.40
CA LEU A 106 -6.16 15.62 -3.75
C LEU A 106 -6.86 14.70 -4.76
N TYR A 107 -7.28 15.22 -5.93
CA TYR A 107 -7.86 14.38 -6.98
C TYR A 107 -6.87 13.33 -7.50
N TRP A 108 -5.61 13.70 -7.73
CA TRP A 108 -4.58 12.75 -8.13
C TRP A 108 -4.29 11.71 -7.03
N GLY A 109 -4.19 12.15 -5.78
CA GLY A 109 -4.02 11.26 -4.63
C GLY A 109 -5.15 10.23 -4.53
N ILE A 110 -6.41 10.66 -4.68
CA ILE A 110 -7.56 9.74 -4.68
C ILE A 110 -7.50 8.79 -5.88
N GLY A 111 -7.15 9.29 -7.08
CA GLY A 111 -7.02 8.45 -8.27
C GLY A 111 -5.99 7.33 -8.11
N TRP A 112 -4.81 7.67 -7.57
CA TRP A 112 -3.78 6.68 -7.27
C TRP A 112 -4.19 5.70 -6.16
N ALA A 113 -4.89 6.18 -5.13
CA ALA A 113 -5.39 5.34 -4.05
C ALA A 113 -6.40 4.30 -4.56
N VAL A 114 -7.37 4.73 -5.38
CA VAL A 114 -8.37 3.84 -5.99
C VAL A 114 -7.69 2.81 -6.89
N THR A 115 -6.69 3.23 -7.66
CA THR A 115 -5.89 2.33 -8.49
C THR A 115 -5.19 1.27 -7.65
N ALA A 116 -4.48 1.68 -6.58
CA ALA A 116 -3.80 0.75 -5.66
C ALA A 116 -4.78 -0.25 -5.02
N ILE A 117 -5.94 0.22 -4.56
CA ILE A 117 -6.99 -0.62 -3.97
C ILE A 117 -7.52 -1.62 -5.01
N SER A 118 -7.79 -1.19 -6.24
CA SER A 118 -8.29 -2.06 -7.31
C SER A 118 -7.30 -3.18 -7.65
N ILE A 119 -6.00 -2.89 -7.71
CA ILE A 119 -4.94 -3.88 -7.95
C ILE A 119 -4.91 -4.91 -6.81
N SER A 120 -4.96 -4.45 -5.55
CA SER A 120 -4.99 -5.34 -4.39
C SER A 120 -6.23 -6.23 -4.34
N ILE A 121 -7.42 -5.68 -4.61
CA ILE A 121 -8.66 -6.46 -4.64
C ILE A 121 -8.63 -7.49 -5.77
N ALA A 122 -8.18 -7.10 -6.97
CA ALA A 122 -8.06 -8.03 -8.09
C ALA A 122 -7.10 -9.18 -7.76
N ALA A 123 -5.95 -8.89 -7.12
CA ALA A 123 -5.00 -9.90 -6.69
C ALA A 123 -5.61 -10.85 -5.63
N LEU A 124 -6.31 -10.32 -4.63
CA LEU A 124 -6.97 -11.13 -3.60
C LEU A 124 -8.07 -12.03 -4.17
N VAL A 125 -8.90 -11.51 -5.07
CA VAL A 125 -9.93 -12.31 -5.76
C VAL A 125 -9.29 -13.41 -6.61
N PHE A 126 -8.19 -13.10 -7.29
CA PHE A 126 -7.44 -14.07 -8.07
C PHE A 126 -6.92 -15.20 -7.17
N PHE A 127 -6.20 -14.88 -6.10
CA PHE A 127 -5.68 -15.87 -5.15
C PHE A 127 -6.79 -16.71 -4.52
N ASN A 128 -7.92 -16.09 -4.13
CA ASN A 128 -9.05 -16.80 -3.56
C ASN A 128 -9.69 -17.80 -4.55
N ARG A 129 -9.69 -17.49 -5.86
CA ARG A 129 -10.15 -18.44 -6.89
C ARG A 129 -9.13 -19.53 -7.20
N TYR A 130 -7.84 -19.23 -7.10
CA TYR A 130 -6.75 -20.16 -7.42
C TYR A 130 -6.44 -21.17 -6.31
N CYS A 131 -6.71 -20.81 -5.06
CA CYS A 131 -6.42 -21.60 -3.87
C CYS A 131 -7.64 -22.27 -3.23
N ARG A 132 -8.78 -22.31 -3.95
CA ARG A 132 -9.99 -23.03 -3.55
C ARG A 132 -10.06 -24.35 -4.31
#